data_AF-A0A3D3P259-F1
#
_entry.id   AF-A0A3D3P259-F1
#
_cell.length_a   1.000
_cell.length_b   1.000
_cell.length_c   1.000
_cell.angle_alpha   90.00
_cell.angle_beta   90.00
_cell.angle_gamma   90.00
#
_symmetry.space_group_name_H-M   'P 1'
#
loop_
_entity.id
_entity.type
_entity.pdbx_description
1 polymer ?
#
loop_
_entity_poly.entity_id
_entity_poly.type
_entity_poly.pdbx_seq_one_letter_code
_entity_poly.pdbx_strand_id
1 'polypeptide(L)'
;MQEASFFLDPIIRSKNHCAAFVERIPGVRTSTNKEETLTQLTNHHSAVAQSLGFNQIFYAEQIHGDKITVITKESPTISAGVDALITSENTLLGIHVADCGALYLLD
;
A
#
# COMPACT_ATOMS: atom_id res chain seq x y z
N MET A 1 17.32 -6.74 9.77
CA MET A 1 17.61 -5.41 9.20
C MET A 1 16.24 -4.84 8.87
N GLN A 2 15.75 -3.93 9.72
CA GLN A 2 14.43 -3.29 9.59
C GLN A 2 14.76 -1.81 9.41
N GLU A 3 15.25 -1.48 8.21
CA GLU A 3 15.94 -0.19 7.95
C GLU A 3 15.00 0.82 7.29
N ALA A 4 13.90 0.41 6.64
CA ALA A 4 13.14 1.34 5.81
C ALA A 4 11.98 2.02 6.52
N SER A 5 11.47 1.58 7.69
CA SER A 5 10.18 2.10 8.20
C SER A 5 10.26 3.37 9.06
N PHE A 6 11.45 3.92 9.34
CA PHE A 6 11.61 5.07 10.25
C PHE A 6 10.79 6.31 9.82
N PHE A 7 10.53 6.47 8.52
CA PHE A 7 9.75 7.59 8.00
C PHE A 7 8.25 7.48 8.34
N LEU A 8 7.78 6.31 8.80
CA LEU A 8 6.40 6.11 9.26
C LEU A 8 6.18 6.53 10.71
N ASP A 9 7.24 6.86 11.46
CA ASP A 9 7.16 7.26 12.88
C ASP A 9 6.08 8.31 13.18
N PRO A 10 5.90 9.39 12.38
CA PRO A 10 4.86 10.37 12.65
C PRO A 10 3.45 9.78 12.61
N ILE A 11 3.20 8.82 11.72
CA ILE A 11 1.90 8.16 11.55
C ILE A 11 1.67 7.11 12.64
N ILE A 12 2.67 6.27 12.89
CA ILE A 12 2.57 5.14 13.85
C ILE A 12 2.43 5.64 15.30
N ARG A 13 2.88 6.87 15.61
CA ARG A 13 2.62 7.50 16.92
C ARG A 13 1.15 7.79 17.16
N SER A 14 0.32 7.88 16.12
CA SER A 14 -1.12 8.01 16.25
C SER A 14 -1.72 6.68 16.72
N LYS A 15 -2.44 6.69 17.85
CA LYS A 15 -3.01 5.46 18.44
C LYS A 15 -4.13 4.83 17.60
N ASN A 16 -4.72 5.60 16.67
CA ASN A 16 -5.89 5.21 15.91
C ASN A 16 -5.57 4.87 14.44
N HIS A 17 -4.31 5.00 14.03
CA HIS A 17 -3.88 4.77 12.66
C HIS A 17 -2.73 3.77 12.65
N CYS A 18 -2.61 3.07 11.53
CA CYS A 18 -1.50 2.15 11.32
C CYS A 18 -0.96 2.32 9.91
N ALA A 19 0.34 2.08 9.76
CA ALA A 19 1.00 2.06 8.47
C ALA A 19 2.08 0.99 8.50
N ALA A 20 2.35 0.41 7.33
CA ALA A 20 3.47 -0.50 7.13
C ALA A 20 4.15 -0.16 5.82
N PHE A 21 5.46 -0.42 5.77
CA PHE A 21 6.24 -0.43 4.55
C PHE A 21 6.77 -1.84 4.34
N VAL A 22 6.35 -2.48 3.24
CA VAL A 22 6.77 -3.85 2.91
C VAL A 22 8.05 -3.78 2.09
N GLU A 23 9.16 -4.12 2.73
CA GLU A 23 10.46 -4.19 2.06
C GLU A 23 10.55 -5.39 1.09
N ARG A 24 11.68 -5.49 0.40
CA ARG A 24 11.97 -6.59 -0.52
C ARG A 24 11.87 -7.94 0.18
N ILE A 25 10.97 -8.81 -0.28
CA ILE A 25 10.83 -10.18 0.22
C ILE A 25 11.98 -11.06 -0.32
N PRO A 26 12.84 -11.64 0.53
CA PRO A 26 13.89 -12.55 0.08
C PRO A 26 13.30 -13.79 -0.62
N GLY A 27 13.93 -14.23 -1.70
CA GLY A 27 13.55 -15.46 -2.42
C GLY A 27 12.42 -15.30 -3.44
N VAL A 28 11.59 -14.24 -3.38
CA VAL A 28 10.66 -13.90 -4.46
C VAL A 28 11.46 -13.36 -5.64
N ARG A 29 11.20 -13.78 -6.89
CA ARG A 29 11.97 -13.27 -8.04
C ARG A 29 11.48 -11.88 -8.46
N THR A 30 12.40 -11.03 -8.93
CA THR A 30 12.04 -9.77 -9.59
C THR A 30 11.71 -10.02 -11.06
N SER A 31 10.68 -9.35 -11.57
CA SER A 31 10.33 -9.32 -12.99
C SER A 31 10.12 -7.86 -13.42
N THR A 32 10.28 -7.58 -14.72
CA THR A 32 9.84 -6.30 -15.31
C THR A 32 8.33 -6.27 -15.54
N ASN A 33 7.65 -7.41 -15.41
CA ASN A 33 6.20 -7.49 -15.42
C ASN A 33 5.65 -7.23 -14.01
N LYS A 34 4.88 -6.14 -13.86
CA LYS A 34 4.25 -5.74 -12.60
C LYS A 34 3.28 -6.80 -12.09
N GLU A 35 2.37 -7.28 -12.94
CA GLU A 35 1.32 -8.24 -12.56
C GLU A 35 1.90 -9.57 -12.10
N GLU A 36 2.91 -10.08 -12.80
CA GLU A 36 3.64 -11.30 -12.42
C GLU A 36 4.28 -11.15 -11.03
N THR A 37 4.91 -10.00 -10.79
CA THR A 37 5.57 -9.70 -9.51
C THR A 37 4.53 -9.59 -8.38
N LEU A 38 3.42 -8.88 -8.60
CA LEU A 38 2.35 -8.72 -7.61
C LEU A 38 1.65 -10.04 -7.29
N THR A 39 1.51 -10.94 -8.26
CA THR A 39 0.97 -12.28 -8.03
C THR A 39 1.83 -13.05 -7.02
N GLN A 40 3.16 -12.99 -7.16
CA GLN A 40 4.08 -13.64 -6.22
C GLN A 40 4.08 -12.99 -4.83
N LEU A 41 3.79 -11.69 -4.75
CA LEU A 41 3.76 -10.93 -3.49
C LEU A 41 2.41 -10.95 -2.77
N THR A 42 1.34 -11.42 -3.42
CA THR A 42 -0.04 -11.32 -2.91
C THR A 42 -0.18 -11.85 -1.49
N ASN A 43 0.34 -13.04 -1.20
CA ASN A 43 0.26 -13.63 0.14
C ASN A 43 1.03 -12.82 1.20
N HIS A 44 2.15 -12.21 0.83
CA HIS A 44 2.93 -11.36 1.73
C HIS A 44 2.18 -10.06 2.04
N HIS A 45 1.58 -9.43 1.05
CA HIS A 45 0.74 -8.24 1.24
C HIS A 45 -0.47 -8.56 2.13
N SER A 46 -1.14 -9.68 1.89
CA SER A 46 -2.28 -10.14 2.72
C SER A 46 -1.87 -10.40 4.17
N ALA A 47 -0.71 -11.02 4.41
CA ALA A 47 -0.21 -11.27 5.77
C ALA A 47 0.06 -9.95 6.52
N VAL A 48 0.60 -8.94 5.84
CA VAL A 48 0.81 -7.61 6.42
C VAL A 48 -0.51 -6.89 6.68
N ALA A 49 -1.47 -6.95 5.77
CA ALA A 49 -2.80 -6.40 6.02
C ALA A 49 -3.48 -7.04 7.24
N GLN A 50 -3.38 -8.37 7.36
CA GLN A 50 -3.93 -9.10 8.51
C GLN A 50 -3.26 -8.71 9.83
N SER A 51 -1.94 -8.50 9.84
CA SER A 51 -1.24 -8.05 11.05
C SER A 51 -1.64 -6.62 11.47
N LEU A 52 -2.13 -5.81 10.53
CA LEU A 52 -2.74 -4.50 10.77
C LEU A 52 -4.24 -4.57 11.12
N GLY A 53 -4.86 -5.76 11.08
CA GLY A 53 -6.28 -5.95 11.38
C GLY A 53 -7.23 -5.79 10.19
N PHE A 54 -6.72 -5.82 8.96
CA PHE A 54 -7.51 -5.64 7.74
C PHE A 54 -7.52 -6.92 6.89
N ASN A 55 -8.69 -7.22 6.32
CA ASN A 55 -8.87 -8.35 5.41
C ASN A 55 -8.83 -7.94 3.93
N GLN A 56 -8.83 -6.63 3.65
CA GLN A 56 -8.90 -6.07 2.30
C GLN A 56 -7.95 -4.87 2.22
N ILE A 57 -7.25 -4.77 1.10
CA ILE A 57 -6.44 -3.62 0.72
C ILE A 57 -7.09 -3.00 -0.53
N PHE A 58 -7.19 -1.68 -0.57
CA PHE A 58 -7.60 -0.92 -1.75
C PHE A 58 -6.36 -0.36 -2.44
N TYR A 59 -6.23 -0.56 -3.74
CA TYR A 59 -5.06 -0.20 -4.52
C TYR A 59 -5.38 0.83 -5.60
N ALA A 60 -4.38 1.62 -5.94
CA ALA A 60 -4.35 2.40 -7.16
C ALA A 60 -3.81 1.54 -8.32
N GLU A 61 -4.30 1.73 -9.54
CA GLU A 61 -3.72 1.11 -10.74
C GLU A 61 -2.28 1.56 -10.96
N GLN A 62 -1.99 2.84 -10.66
CA GLN A 62 -0.69 3.52 -10.79
C GLN A 62 -0.17 3.56 -12.23
N ILE A 63 -0.66 4.53 -13.00
CA ILE A 63 -0.27 4.79 -14.39
C ILE A 63 0.78 5.91 -14.52
N HIS A 64 1.40 6.31 -13.39
CA HIS A 64 2.33 7.45 -13.27
C HIS A 64 1.69 8.80 -13.62
N GLY A 65 0.41 8.98 -13.27
CA GLY A 65 -0.32 10.23 -13.37
C GLY A 65 -0.36 11.05 -12.07
N ASP A 66 -1.29 12.01 -12.02
CA ASP A 66 -1.47 12.97 -10.92
C ASP A 66 -2.83 12.83 -10.21
N LYS A 67 -3.59 11.78 -10.55
CA LYS A 67 -4.98 11.64 -10.11
C LYS A 67 -5.06 10.93 -8.76
N ILE A 68 -5.94 11.47 -7.91
CA ILE A 68 -6.23 10.99 -6.55
C ILE A 68 -7.70 10.61 -6.51
N THR A 69 -8.05 9.53 -5.82
CA THR A 69 -9.45 9.19 -5.52
C THR A 69 -9.70 9.01 -4.03
N VAL A 70 -10.94 9.27 -3.62
CA VAL A 70 -11.45 8.95 -2.29
C VAL A 70 -11.91 7.50 -2.27
N ILE A 71 -11.51 6.74 -1.25
CA ILE A 71 -11.87 5.35 -1.04
C ILE A 71 -12.89 5.24 0.09
N THR A 72 -13.97 4.53 -0.20
CA THR A 72 -14.97 4.03 0.75
C THR A 72 -14.98 2.50 0.74
N LYS A 73 -15.68 1.87 1.69
CA LYS A 73 -15.85 0.40 1.72
C LYS A 73 -16.50 -0.19 0.47
N GLU A 74 -17.27 0.60 -0.29
CA GLU A 74 -17.95 0.18 -1.52
C GLU A 74 -17.10 0.41 -2.78
N SER A 75 -15.92 1.01 -2.63
CA SER A 75 -15.01 1.27 -3.75
C SER A 75 -14.49 -0.04 -4.36
N PRO A 76 -14.08 -0.04 -5.64
CA PRO A 76 -13.41 -1.19 -6.21
C PRO A 76 -12.07 -1.43 -5.51
N THR A 77 -11.68 -2.70 -5.38
CA THR A 77 -10.37 -3.09 -4.81
C THR A 77 -9.19 -2.45 -5.54
N ILE A 78 -9.33 -2.20 -6.85
CA ILE A 78 -8.35 -1.47 -7.65
C ILE A 78 -9.07 -0.30 -8.32
N SER A 79 -8.61 0.90 -8.04
CA SER A 79 -9.10 2.13 -8.68
C SER A 79 -8.31 2.41 -9.96
N ALA A 80 -9.01 2.46 -11.09
CA ALA A 80 -8.42 2.68 -12.41
C ALA A 80 -8.00 4.14 -12.63
N GLY A 81 -6.88 4.34 -13.34
CA GLY A 81 -6.40 5.65 -13.80
C GLY A 81 -5.95 6.62 -12.69
N VAL A 82 -5.67 6.12 -11.49
CA VAL A 82 -5.21 6.92 -10.35
C VAL A 82 -3.88 6.42 -9.80
N ASP A 83 -3.21 7.31 -9.08
CA ASP A 83 -1.87 7.09 -8.52
C ASP A 83 -1.79 7.36 -7.01
N ALA A 84 -2.86 7.93 -6.44
CA ALA A 84 -3.00 8.10 -5.00
C ALA A 84 -4.42 7.81 -4.52
N LEU A 85 -4.51 7.40 -3.27
CA LEU A 85 -5.75 7.08 -2.57
C LEU A 85 -5.81 7.89 -1.29
N ILE A 86 -7.00 8.35 -0.91
CA ILE A 86 -7.27 8.95 0.40
C ILE A 86 -8.56 8.37 0.98
N THR A 87 -8.70 8.34 2.30
CA THR A 87 -9.92 7.87 2.96
C THR A 87 -10.08 8.55 4.31
N SER A 88 -11.32 8.68 4.78
CA SER A 88 -11.67 8.99 6.16
C SER A 88 -12.31 7.79 6.88
N GLU A 89 -12.43 6.66 6.19
CA GLU A 89 -13.00 5.43 6.73
C GLU A 89 -11.90 4.49 7.26
N ASN A 90 -12.30 3.52 8.09
CA ASN A 90 -11.40 2.45 8.52
C ASN A 90 -11.16 1.45 7.37
N THR A 91 -10.35 1.85 6.39
CA THR A 91 -9.94 1.04 5.22
C THR A 91 -8.43 1.09 5.04
N LEU A 92 -7.84 0.00 4.53
CA LEU A 92 -6.41 -0.08 4.28
C LEU A 92 -6.10 0.29 2.83
N LEU A 93 -5.30 1.33 2.64
CA LEU A 93 -4.85 1.82 1.34
C LEU A 93 -3.47 1.23 1.00
N GLY A 94 -3.27 0.84 -0.26
CA GLY A 94 -2.04 0.24 -0.76
C GLY A 94 -1.51 0.96 -2.00
N ILE A 95 -0.21 1.25 -1.99
CA ILE A 95 0.56 1.81 -3.11
C ILE A 95 1.80 0.95 -3.31
N HIS A 96 2.08 0.53 -4.54
CA HIS A 96 3.27 -0.24 -4.88
C HIS A 96 4.38 0.68 -5.36
N VAL A 97 5.60 0.49 -4.87
CA VAL A 97 6.77 1.25 -5.32
C VAL A 97 7.97 0.34 -5.57
N ALA A 98 8.73 0.69 -6.60
CA ALA A 98 10.08 0.23 -6.86
C ALA A 98 10.78 1.45 -7.48
N ASP A 99 11.64 2.13 -6.72
CA ASP A 99 12.30 3.41 -7.01
C ASP A 99 11.44 4.68 -6.88
N CYS A 100 10.14 4.63 -7.21
CA CYS A 100 9.24 5.76 -6.92
C CYS A 100 9.11 6.03 -5.42
N GLY A 101 8.96 7.30 -5.03
CA GLY A 101 8.76 7.68 -3.64
C GLY A 101 7.35 7.36 -3.16
N ALA A 102 7.23 6.57 -2.09
CA ALA A 102 5.96 6.38 -1.38
C ALA A 102 5.71 7.58 -0.45
N LEU A 103 4.58 8.25 -0.60
CA LEU A 103 4.13 9.32 0.28
C LEU A 103 2.98 8.81 1.16
N TYR A 104 3.09 9.05 2.46
CA TYR A 104 2.04 8.76 3.42
C TYR A 104 1.58 10.09 4.04
N LEU A 105 0.27 10.25 4.17
CA LEU A 105 -0.36 11.45 4.72
C LEU A 105 -1.33 11.05 5.83
N LEU A 106 -1.37 11.86 6.88
CA LEU A 106 -2.30 11.76 7.99
C LEU A 106 -2.67 13.19 8.40
N ASP A 107 -3.97 13.43 8.59
CA ASP A 107 -4.53 14.65 9.17
C ASP A 107 -4.95 14.38 10.63
#